data_AF-A0A9D6YJ37-F1
#
_entry.id   AF-A0A9D6YJ37-F1
#
_cell.length_a   1.000
_cell.length_b   1.000
_cell.length_c   1.000
_cell.angle_alpha   90.00
_cell.angle_beta   90.00
_cell.angle_gamma   90.00
#
_symmetry.space_group_name_H-M   'P 1'
#
loop_
_entity.id
_entity.type
_entity.pdbx_description
1 polymer ?
#
loop_
_entity_poly.entity_id
_entity_poly.type
_entity_poly.pdbx_seq_one_letter_code
_entity_poly.pdbx_strand_id
1 'polypeptide(L)' 'MASRESFQDFEATSLFCPRCRRATPARKKLLLVLPSGNKYDYLCAECGTAVGGKTDNDPTDFYRTGLPRRPSPPA' A
#
# COMPACT_ATOMS: atom_id res chain seq x y z
N MET A 1 3.18 18.59 -22.06
CA MET A 1 4.25 17.63 -21.74
C MET A 1 3.60 16.46 -21.02
N ALA A 2 3.39 15.33 -21.69
CA ALA A 2 2.86 14.13 -21.04
C ALA A 2 4.01 13.46 -20.29
N SER A 3 4.04 13.63 -18.96
CA SER A 3 4.92 12.87 -18.08
C SER A 3 4.60 11.39 -18.26
N ARG A 4 5.58 10.62 -18.71
CA ARG A 4 5.53 9.15 -18.74
C ARG A 4 5.52 8.62 -17.30
N GLU A 5 4.37 8.65 -16.67
CA GLU A 5 4.12 7.91 -15.42
C GLU A 5 3.61 6.52 -15.81
N SER A 6 4.42 5.76 -16.56
CA SER A 6 4.03 4.46 -17.13
C SER A 6 4.52 3.27 -16.30
N PHE A 7 5.08 3.52 -15.12
CA PHE A 7 5.45 2.48 -14.17
C PHE A 7 4.43 2.52 -13.03
N GLN A 8 3.27 1.89 -13.24
CA GLN A 8 2.42 1.51 -12.12
C GLN A 8 3.27 0.64 -11.19
N ASP A 9 3.24 0.94 -9.88
CA ASP A 9 3.94 0.17 -8.87
C ASP A 9 3.71 -1.34 -9.11
N PHE A 10 4.80 -2.10 -9.23
CA PHE A 10 4.72 -3.54 -9.42
C PHE A 10 4.23 -4.19 -8.12
N GLU A 11 2.92 -4.38 -8.02
CA GLU A 11 2.34 -5.08 -6.89
C GLU A 11 2.42 -6.59 -7.10
N ALA A 12 2.82 -7.30 -6.04
CA ALA A 12 2.88 -8.76 -6.07
C ALA A 12 1.45 -9.34 -6.07
N THR A 13 0.90 -9.59 -7.25
CA THR A 13 -0.44 -10.18 -7.42
C THR A 13 -0.54 -11.58 -6.81
N SER A 14 0.54 -12.36 -6.81
CA SER A 14 0.60 -13.68 -6.20
C SER A 14 1.85 -13.86 -5.34
N LEU A 15 1.66 -14.44 -4.14
CA LEU A 15 2.73 -14.79 -3.21
C LEU A 15 2.54 -16.22 -2.72
N PHE A 16 3.66 -16.89 -2.43
CA PHE A 16 3.64 -18.21 -1.84
C PHE A 16 3.16 -18.13 -0.39
N CYS A 17 2.08 -18.83 -0.07
CA CYS A 17 1.62 -18.93 1.31
C CYS A 17 2.19 -20.19 1.98
N PRO A 18 2.90 -20.09 3.12
CA PRO A 18 3.43 -21.26 3.82
C PRO A 18 2.33 -22.17 4.39
N ARG A 19 1.13 -21.64 4.65
CA ARG A 19 -0.01 -22.44 5.15
C ARG A 19 -0.75 -23.17 4.04
N CYS A 20 -1.04 -22.51 2.92
CA CYS A 20 -1.70 -23.14 1.78
C CYS A 20 -0.73 -23.95 0.90
N ARG A 21 0.59 -23.78 1.09
CA ARG A 21 1.68 -24.40 0.32
C ARG A 21 1.53 -24.25 -1.19
N ARG A 22 0.94 -23.13 -1.63
CA ARG A 22 0.69 -22.80 -3.03
C ARG A 22 0.85 -21.31 -3.26
N ALA A 23 1.10 -20.93 -4.51
CA ALA A 23 1.02 -19.53 -4.91
C ALA A 23 -0.45 -19.10 -4.85
N THR A 24 -0.75 -18.17 -3.94
CA THR A 24 -2.09 -17.64 -3.74
C THR A 24 -2.11 -16.16 -4.09
N PRO A 25 -3.24 -15.61 -4.55
CA PRO A 25 -3.37 -14.18 -4.72
C PRO A 25 -3.15 -13.48 -3.37
N ALA A 26 -2.30 -12.46 -3.37
CA ALA A 26 -2.02 -11.68 -2.17
C ALA A 26 -2.92 -10.43 -2.17
N ARG A 27 -3.50 -10.12 -1.01
CA ARG A 27 -4.26 -8.89 -0.80
C ARG A 27 -3.40 -7.94 0.01
N LYS A 28 -3.14 -6.74 -0.52
CA LYS A 28 -2.49 -5.67 0.23
C LYS A 28 -3.47 -5.06 1.23
N LYS A 29 -3.04 -4.88 2.47
CA LYS A 29 -3.79 -4.19 3.50
C LYS A 29 -2.90 -3.12 4.11
N LEU A 30 -3.37 -1.87 4.11
CA LEU A 30 -2.70 -0.78 4.80
C LEU A 30 -2.68 -1.07 6.30
N LEU A 31 -1.49 -1.21 6.86
CA LEU A 31 -1.26 -1.51 8.27
C LEU A 31 -1.10 -0.21 9.06
N LEU A 32 -0.23 0.69 8.57
CA LEU A 32 0.01 2.00 9.19
C LEU A 32 0.26 3.07 8.14
N VAL A 33 -0.22 4.26 8.44
CA VAL A 33 0.09 5.50 7.74
C VAL A 33 1.13 6.26 8.55
N LEU A 34 2.32 6.46 7.99
CA LEU A 34 3.42 7.18 8.65
C LEU A 34 3.73 8.47 7.87
N PRO A 35 4.31 9.49 8.53
CA PRO A 35 4.77 10.71 7.86
C PRO A 35 5.81 10.45 6.76
N SER A 36 6.58 9.37 6.89
CA SER A 36 7.60 8.96 5.92
C SER A 36 7.06 8.09 4.79
N GLY A 37 5.82 7.60 4.91
CA GLY A 37 5.29 6.62 3.97
C GLY A 37 4.21 5.71 4.53
N ASN A 38 3.65 4.86 3.67
CA ASN A 38 2.60 3.91 4.00
C ASN A 38 3.17 2.50 4.16
N LYS A 39 2.88 1.84 5.28
CA LYS A 39 3.23 0.45 5.51
C LYS A 39 2.04 -0.45 5.21
N TYR A 40 2.25 -1.39 4.30
CA TYR A 40 1.25 -2.40 3.91
C TYR A 40 1.72 -3.80 4.29
N ASP A 41 0.75 -4.63 4.63
CA ASP A 41 0.92 -6.06 4.84
C ASP A 41 0.26 -6.81 3.68
N TYR A 42 0.92 -7.85 3.19
CA TYR A 42 0.39 -8.75 2.19
C TYR A 42 -0.18 -9.98 2.89
N LEU A 43 -1.49 -10.15 2.76
CA LEU A 43 -2.19 -11.29 3.35
C LEU A 43 -2.61 -12.25 2.24
N CYS A 44 -2.52 -13.55 2.50
CA CYS A 44 -3.10 -14.56 1.62
C CYS A 44 -4.61 -14.36 1.52
N ALA A 45 -5.15 -14.23 0.30
CA ALA A 45 -6.60 -14.06 0.09
C ALA A 45 -7.45 -15.25 0.60
N GLU A 46 -6.84 -16.43 0.68
CA GLU A 46 -7.52 -17.69 1.03
C GLU A 46 -7.54 -17.94 2.54
N CYS A 47 -6.40 -17.75 3.21
CA CYS A 47 -6.24 -18.08 4.63
C CYS A 47 -5.96 -16.88 5.55
N GLY A 48 -5.76 -15.68 4.98
CA GLY A 48 -5.47 -14.46 5.74
C GLY A 48 -4.09 -14.41 6.40
N THR A 49 -3.21 -15.38 6.14
CA THR A 49 -1.85 -15.40 6.72
C THR A 49 -1.00 -14.31 6.08
N ALA A 50 -0.22 -13.59 6.89
CA ALA A 50 0.78 -12.64 6.40
C ALA A 50 1.87 -13.38 5.62
N VAL A 51 2.02 -13.02 4.35
CA VAL A 51 2.96 -13.63 3.41
C VAL A 51 4.12 -12.68 3.07
N GLY A 52 4.04 -11.41 3.47
CA GLY A 52 5.10 -10.42 3.32
C GLY A 52 4.60 -9.02 3.63
N GLY A 53 5.48 -8.02 3.63
CA GLY A 53 5.09 -6.62 3.81
C GLY A 53 5.80 -5.71 2.81
N LYS A 54 5.20 -4.56 2.53
CA LYS A 54 5.86 -3.48 1.80
C LYS A 54 5.75 -2.16 2.56
N THR A 55 6.71 -1.28 2.32
CA THR A 55 6.64 0.10 2.78
C THR A 55 6.80 0.97 1.56
N ASP A 56 5.75 1.70 1.22
CA ASP A 56 5.79 2.75 0.20
C ASP A 56 6.25 4.04 0.86
N ASN A 57 7.12 4.81 0.21
CA ASN A 57 7.58 6.11 0.72
C ASN A 57 6.61 7.25 0.34
N ASP A 58 5.36 6.94 -0.01
CA ASP A 58 4.34 7.92 -0.32
C ASP A 58 3.64 8.43 0.96
N PRO A 59 3.79 9.73 1.32
CA PRO A 59 3.16 10.31 2.50
C PRO A 59 1.75 10.85 2.24
N THR A 60 1.15 10.61 1.07
CA THR A 60 -0.12 11.24 0.67
C THR A 60 -1.28 10.85 1.60
N ASP A 61 -1.36 9.58 2.00
CA ASP A 61 -2.39 9.13 2.95
C ASP A 61 -2.20 9.74 4.35
N PHE A 62 -0.96 10.02 4.76
CA PHE A 62 -0.70 10.71 6.03
C PHE A 62 -1.28 12.11 5.99
N TYR A 63 -1.07 12.82 4.89
CA TYR A 63 -1.63 14.15 4.74
C TYR A 63 -3.16 14.15 4.62
N ARG A 64 -3.74 13.09 4.05
CA ARG A 64 -5.20 12.95 3.91
C ARG A 64 -5.91 12.62 5.22
N THR A 65 -5.28 11.83 6.08
CA THR A 65 -5.86 11.36 7.35
C THR A 65 -5.50 12.25 8.53
N GLY A 66 -4.33 12.90 8.50
CA GLY A 66 -3.73 13.57 9.64
C GLY A 66 -3.64 15.10 9.61
N LEU A 67 -3.86 15.78 8.47
CA LEU A 67 -3.90 17.25 8.51
C LEU A 67 -5.25 17.79 9.00
N PRO A 68 -5.28 18.78 9.91
CA PRO A 68 -6.42 19.67 10.00
C PRO A 68 -6.56 20.36 8.65
N ARG A 69 -7.79 20.41 8.11
CA ARG A 69 -8.12 21.05 6.84
C ARG A 69 -7.34 22.36 6.67
N ARG A 70 -6.44 22.41 5.69
CA ARG A 70 -5.81 23.67 5.29
C ARG A 70 -6.94 24.61 4.84
N PRO A 71 -7.07 25.84 5.38
CA PRO A 71 -8.01 26.80 4.84
C PRO A 71 -7.67 27.06 3.38
N SER A 72 -8.69 27.20 2.53
CA SER A 72 -8.53 27.55 1.13
C SER A 72 -7.74 28.85 0.97
N PRO A 73 -6.88 28.98 -0.05
CA PRO A 73 -6.14 30.23 -0.30
C PRO A 73 -7.13 31.38 -0.58
N PRO A 74 -6.86 32.61 -0.09
CA PRO A 74 -7.63 33.78 -0.49
C PRO A 74 -7.36 34.10 -1.98
N ALA A 75 -8.42 34.52 -2.68
CA ALA A 75 -8.44 34.88 -4.10
C ALA A 75 -7.57 36.09 -4.43
#